data_AF-A0A2W5SWX0-F1
#
_entry.id   AF-A0A2W5SWX0-F1
#
_cell.length_a   1.000
_cell.length_b   1.000
_cell.length_c   1.000
_cell.angle_alpha   90.00
_cell.angle_beta   90.00
_cell.angle_gamma   90.00
#
_symmetry.space_group_name_H-M   'P 1'
#
loop_
_entity.id
_entity.type
_entity.pdbx_description
1 polymer ?
#
loop_
_entity_poly.entity_id
_entity_poly.type
_entity_poly.pdbx_seq_one_letter_code
_entity_poly.pdbx_strand_id
1 'polypeptide(L)'
;GAQTAGAIHRVTDKEKLSGAFVQVRLIALDKCPPDFAKDVTRATNTQNRVEAKDFASLDPLQERLRTELLVSGREYLIKAGDKVVDASRQCTAEEAAFALSCASDVALATIAKNSIGRVWDDSPEAGGKGVSIYRKVFPQSLDSQYLWNTVQALRAVDQHLQAVKTKVTSGVCVHGNRFVAAQFFKSMDRSRLFSTNFSVSEVPLAEIKSLVDDVQKVLKTNFKTSYPGALFKHQAKCQEIDERLKELRKQK
;
A
#
# COMPACT_ATOMS: atom_id res chain seq x y z
N GLY A 1 11.03 28.24 4.65
CA GLY A 1 10.37 26.91 4.80
C GLY A 1 9.22 26.99 5.80
N ALA A 2 8.58 25.88 6.13
CA ALA A 2 7.39 25.85 7.01
C ALA A 2 7.66 26.45 8.41
N GLN A 3 8.84 26.20 8.99
CA GLN A 3 9.24 26.79 10.27
C GLN A 3 9.40 28.32 10.21
N THR A 4 9.96 28.83 9.10
CA THR A 4 10.08 30.28 8.85
C THR A 4 8.70 30.92 8.72
N ALA A 5 7.79 30.29 7.97
CA ALA A 5 6.41 30.76 7.82
C ALA A 5 5.66 30.74 9.16
N GLY A 6 5.83 29.67 9.95
CA GLY A 6 5.25 29.58 11.30
C GLY A 6 5.82 30.61 12.28
N ALA A 7 7.12 30.93 12.18
CA ALA A 7 7.74 31.98 12.99
C ALA A 7 7.20 33.37 12.64
N ILE A 8 7.06 33.67 11.34
CA ILE A 8 6.45 34.93 10.87
C ILE A 8 5.00 35.03 11.33
N HIS A 9 4.22 33.95 11.21
CA HIS A 9 2.80 33.92 11.61
C HIS A 9 2.59 34.22 13.11
N ARG A 10 3.55 33.86 13.98
CA ARG A 10 3.47 34.13 15.42
C ARG A 10 3.76 35.58 15.80
N VAL A 11 4.27 36.40 14.89
CA VAL A 11 4.56 37.82 15.16
C VAL A 11 3.30 38.65 14.88
N THR A 12 2.73 39.21 15.93
CA THR A 12 1.51 40.06 15.86
C THR A 12 1.82 41.54 15.62
N ASP A 13 3.06 41.96 15.89
CA ASP A 13 3.53 43.35 15.76
C ASP A 13 4.12 43.59 14.35
N LYS A 14 3.38 44.36 13.54
CA LYS A 14 3.71 44.61 12.13
C LYS A 14 4.94 45.50 11.95
N GLU A 15 5.26 46.37 12.90
CA GLU A 15 6.43 47.25 12.77
C GLU A 15 7.73 46.46 12.85
N LYS A 16 7.78 45.41 13.67
CA LYS A 16 8.93 44.50 13.79
C LYS A 16 9.17 43.63 12.56
N LEU A 17 8.15 43.45 11.71
CA LEU A 17 8.27 42.70 10.46
C LEU A 17 8.89 43.53 9.33
N SER A 18 8.80 44.87 9.40
CA SER A 18 9.22 45.77 8.31
C SER A 18 10.72 45.70 7.96
N GLY A 19 11.56 45.29 8.92
CA GLY A 19 13.01 45.11 8.72
C GLY A 19 13.48 43.66 8.69
N ALA A 20 12.57 42.69 8.70
CA ALA A 20 12.92 41.27 8.73
C ALA A 20 13.32 40.77 7.34
N PHE A 21 14.43 40.03 7.27
CA PHE A 21 14.86 39.35 6.04
C PHE A 21 14.43 37.90 6.04
N VAL A 22 13.89 37.44 4.91
CA VAL A 22 13.54 36.03 4.68
C VAL A 22 14.44 35.48 3.60
N GLN A 23 15.11 34.36 3.89
CA GLN A 23 15.86 33.66 2.87
C GLN A 23 14.89 33.05 1.84
N VAL A 24 15.00 33.52 0.59
CA VAL A 24 14.29 32.95 -0.55
C VAL A 24 15.30 32.21 -1.41
N ARG A 25 14.95 30.99 -1.84
CA ARG A 25 15.72 30.22 -2.82
C ARG A 25 14.88 30.11 -4.08
N LEU A 26 15.38 30.65 -5.17
CA LEU A 26 14.80 30.51 -6.51
C LEU A 26 15.61 29.46 -7.26
N ILE A 27 14.92 28.51 -7.88
CA ILE A 27 15.55 27.42 -8.63
C ILE A 27 14.94 27.46 -10.02
N ALA A 28 15.75 27.79 -11.02
CA ALA A 28 15.33 27.73 -12.41
C ALA A 28 15.13 26.26 -12.81
N LEU A 29 14.00 25.98 -13.46
CA LEU A 29 13.66 24.64 -13.94
C LEU A 29 13.93 24.47 -15.45
N ASP A 30 14.43 25.51 -16.11
CA ASP A 30 14.73 25.46 -17.54
C ASP A 30 15.86 24.45 -17.82
N LYS A 31 15.65 23.60 -18.83
CA LYS A 31 16.54 22.49 -19.23
C LYS A 31 16.84 21.45 -18.14
N CYS A 32 16.06 21.41 -17.06
CA CYS A 32 16.20 20.36 -16.06
C CYS A 32 15.61 19.02 -16.56
N PRO A 33 16.12 17.88 -16.07
CA PRO A 33 15.50 16.59 -16.31
C PRO A 33 14.02 16.57 -15.85
N PRO A 34 13.18 15.69 -16.43
CA PRO A 34 11.86 15.40 -15.87
C PRO A 34 11.95 15.13 -14.37
N ASP A 35 10.96 15.57 -13.61
CA ASP A 35 10.86 15.41 -12.14
C ASP A 35 11.93 16.11 -11.26
N PHE A 36 12.87 16.89 -11.83
CA PHE A 36 13.88 17.62 -11.04
C PHE A 36 13.30 18.49 -9.91
N ALA A 37 12.18 19.17 -10.17
CA ALA A 37 11.48 19.96 -9.15
C ALA A 37 10.99 19.11 -7.97
N LYS A 38 10.52 17.88 -8.24
CA LYS A 38 10.11 16.94 -7.19
C LYS A 38 11.31 16.47 -6.38
N ASP A 39 12.43 16.17 -7.05
CA ASP A 39 13.67 15.74 -6.38
C ASP A 39 14.23 16.81 -5.45
N VAL A 40 14.29 18.05 -5.90
CA VAL A 40 14.68 19.20 -5.08
C VAL A 40 13.76 19.33 -3.86
N THR A 41 12.45 19.21 -4.06
CA THR A 41 11.45 19.30 -2.98
C THR A 41 11.65 18.19 -1.95
N ARG A 42 11.88 16.95 -2.41
CA ARG A 42 12.16 15.79 -1.56
C ARG A 42 13.46 15.94 -0.77
N ALA A 43 14.54 16.37 -1.43
CA ALA A 43 15.85 16.51 -0.81
C ALA A 43 15.92 17.67 0.20
N THR A 44 15.18 18.76 -0.03
CA THR A 44 15.22 19.96 0.82
C THR A 44 14.33 19.88 2.06
N ASN A 45 13.38 18.95 2.12
CA ASN A 45 12.49 18.77 3.26
C ASN A 45 13.05 17.73 4.25
N THR A 46 14.11 18.13 4.98
CA THR A 46 14.84 17.26 5.92
C THR A 46 14.11 17.02 7.25
N GLN A 47 13.15 17.88 7.61
CA GLN A 47 12.42 17.81 8.89
C GLN A 47 11.09 17.06 8.78
N ASN A 48 10.37 17.20 7.65
CA ASN A 48 9.22 16.36 7.29
C ASN A 48 9.62 15.62 6.03
N ARG A 49 10.24 14.44 6.17
CA ARG A 49 10.65 13.63 5.03
C ARG A 49 9.44 13.42 4.13
N VAL A 50 9.41 14.12 2.98
CA VAL A 50 8.33 14.00 2.01
C VAL A 50 8.46 12.59 1.44
N GLU A 51 7.51 11.74 1.81
CA GLU A 51 7.47 10.38 1.33
C GLU A 51 6.95 10.39 -0.11
N ALA A 52 7.32 9.38 -0.91
CA ALA A 52 6.84 9.32 -2.29
C ALA A 52 5.30 9.33 -2.39
N LYS A 53 4.61 8.87 -1.33
CA LYS A 53 3.15 8.94 -1.18
C LYS A 53 2.60 10.38 -1.08
N ASP A 54 3.38 11.35 -0.61
CA ASP A 54 2.93 12.74 -0.48
C ASP A 54 2.80 13.41 -1.86
N PHE A 55 3.41 12.82 -2.89
CA PHE A 55 3.22 13.20 -4.29
C PHE A 55 2.06 12.46 -4.96
N ALA A 56 1.43 11.48 -4.30
CA ALA A 56 0.30 10.74 -4.86
C ALA A 56 -0.85 11.66 -5.24
N SER A 57 -1.12 12.70 -4.45
CA SER A 57 -2.16 13.70 -4.76
C SER A 57 -1.87 14.57 -5.98
N LEU A 58 -0.63 14.52 -6.50
CA LEU A 58 -0.23 15.23 -7.71
C LEU A 58 -0.26 14.32 -8.95
N ASP A 59 -0.53 13.02 -8.80
CA ASP A 59 -0.70 12.10 -9.92
C ASP A 59 -2.14 12.19 -10.48
N PRO A 60 -2.31 12.52 -11.78
CA PRO A 60 -3.62 12.52 -12.42
C PRO A 60 -4.40 11.20 -12.28
N LEU A 61 -3.72 10.05 -12.19
CA LEU A 61 -4.38 8.76 -11.98
C LEU A 61 -5.10 8.70 -10.62
N GLN A 62 -4.46 9.18 -9.56
CA GLN A 62 -5.05 9.18 -8.21
C GLN A 62 -6.26 10.12 -8.16
N GLU A 63 -6.15 11.28 -8.80
CA GLU A 63 -7.26 12.24 -8.93
C GLU A 63 -8.44 11.67 -9.74
N ARG A 64 -8.15 10.96 -10.84
CA ARG A 64 -9.15 10.24 -11.64
C ARG A 64 -9.90 9.22 -10.78
N LEU A 65 -9.16 8.34 -10.09
CA LEU A 65 -9.75 7.32 -9.21
C LEU A 65 -10.61 7.94 -8.11
N ARG A 66 -10.16 9.07 -7.53
CA ARG A 66 -10.95 9.81 -6.54
C ARG A 66 -12.27 10.29 -7.12
N THR A 67 -12.23 10.91 -8.29
CA THR A 67 -13.41 11.47 -8.95
C THR A 67 -14.40 10.37 -9.32
N GLU A 68 -13.93 9.28 -9.91
CA GLU A 68 -14.77 8.13 -10.29
C GLU A 68 -15.44 7.48 -9.07
N LEU A 69 -14.71 7.28 -7.97
CA LEU A 69 -15.28 6.72 -6.74
C LEU A 69 -16.30 7.66 -6.10
N LEU A 70 -16.07 8.97 -6.15
CA LEU A 70 -16.99 9.96 -5.60
C LEU A 70 -18.35 9.93 -6.30
N VAL A 71 -18.38 9.71 -7.62
CA VAL A 71 -19.63 9.52 -8.39
C VAL A 71 -20.44 8.33 -7.87
N SER A 72 -19.76 7.30 -7.34
CA SER A 72 -20.38 6.12 -6.72
C SER A 72 -20.67 6.29 -5.22
N GLY A 73 -20.55 7.51 -4.69
CA GLY A 73 -20.76 7.81 -3.27
C GLY A 73 -19.67 7.27 -2.33
N ARG A 74 -18.47 7.04 -2.88
CA ARG A 74 -17.31 6.50 -2.15
C ARG A 74 -16.18 7.54 -2.12
N GLU A 75 -15.54 7.70 -0.98
CA GLU A 75 -14.47 8.68 -0.80
C GLU A 75 -13.10 8.00 -0.82
N TYR A 76 -12.25 8.44 -1.73
CA TYR A 76 -10.87 8.00 -1.83
C TYR A 76 -9.93 9.05 -1.23
N LEU A 77 -9.36 8.71 -0.07
CA LEU A 77 -8.57 9.62 0.75
C LEU A 77 -7.09 9.51 0.36
N ILE A 78 -6.56 10.54 -0.31
CA ILE A 78 -5.19 10.53 -0.85
C ILE A 78 -4.19 11.22 0.09
N LYS A 79 -4.63 12.15 0.94
CA LYS A 79 -3.68 12.98 1.70
C LYS A 79 -3.05 12.17 2.83
N ALA A 80 -1.77 12.39 3.06
CA ALA A 80 -1.08 11.77 4.18
C ALA A 80 -1.73 12.21 5.51
N GLY A 81 -2.03 11.22 6.35
CA GLY A 81 -2.70 11.43 7.63
C GLY A 81 -4.22 11.39 7.58
N ASP A 82 -4.83 11.29 6.39
CA ASP A 82 -6.26 11.00 6.27
C ASP A 82 -6.58 9.67 6.97
N LYS A 83 -7.69 9.65 7.72
CA LYS A 83 -8.16 8.47 8.43
C LYS A 83 -9.56 8.14 7.95
N VAL A 84 -9.79 6.85 7.72
CA VAL A 84 -11.12 6.31 7.50
C VAL A 84 -11.96 6.50 8.77
N VAL A 85 -13.04 7.25 8.65
CA VAL A 85 -14.07 7.39 9.69
C VAL A 85 -15.28 6.49 9.39
N ASP A 86 -15.55 6.21 8.11
CA ASP A 86 -16.58 5.28 7.66
C ASP A 86 -16.02 4.29 6.64
N ALA A 87 -15.68 3.08 7.10
CA ALA A 87 -15.13 2.03 6.24
C ALA A 87 -16.15 1.51 5.18
N SER A 88 -17.44 1.81 5.30
CA SER A 88 -18.43 1.44 4.29
C SER A 88 -18.36 2.32 3.04
N ARG A 89 -17.83 3.55 3.18
CA ARG A 89 -17.80 4.56 2.12
C ARG A 89 -16.42 5.13 1.84
N GLN A 90 -15.45 4.92 2.73
CA GLN A 90 -14.12 5.50 2.59
C GLN A 90 -13.03 4.43 2.52
N CYS A 91 -12.01 4.71 1.72
CA CYS A 91 -10.73 4.01 1.75
C CYS A 91 -9.58 4.99 1.51
N THR A 92 -8.44 4.70 2.09
CA THR A 92 -7.22 5.49 1.86
C THR A 92 -6.43 4.96 0.68
N ALA A 93 -5.62 5.84 0.09
CA ALA A 93 -4.62 5.47 -0.90
C ALA A 93 -3.64 4.41 -0.38
N GLU A 94 -3.31 4.46 0.91
CA GLU A 94 -2.45 3.45 1.54
C GLU A 94 -3.13 2.07 1.63
N GLU A 95 -4.41 2.01 2.01
CA GLU A 95 -5.19 0.76 1.98
C GLU A 95 -5.29 0.20 0.57
N ALA A 96 -5.54 1.06 -0.43
CA ALA A 96 -5.57 0.66 -1.84
C ALA A 96 -4.22 0.08 -2.28
N ALA A 97 -3.11 0.72 -1.90
CA ALA A 97 -1.76 0.23 -2.21
C ALA A 97 -1.51 -1.16 -1.61
N PHE A 98 -1.91 -1.40 -0.36
CA PHE A 98 -1.82 -2.73 0.25
C PHE A 98 -2.68 -3.77 -0.48
N ALA A 99 -3.93 -3.43 -0.78
CA ALA A 99 -4.89 -4.33 -1.39
C ALA A 99 -4.47 -4.73 -2.80
N LEU A 100 -4.11 -3.75 -3.63
CA LEU A 100 -3.61 -3.97 -5.00
C LEU A 100 -2.28 -4.72 -5.01
N SER A 101 -1.37 -4.44 -4.06
CA SER A 101 -0.12 -5.20 -3.92
C SER A 101 -0.39 -6.67 -3.60
N CYS A 102 -1.33 -6.97 -2.70
CA CYS A 102 -1.73 -8.34 -2.39
C CYS A 102 -2.42 -9.02 -3.59
N ALA A 103 -3.29 -8.30 -4.30
CA ALA A 103 -4.01 -8.84 -5.45
C ALA A 103 -3.13 -9.07 -6.69
N SER A 104 -1.96 -8.42 -6.74
CA SER A 104 -0.99 -8.57 -7.82
C SER A 104 -0.14 -9.83 -7.65
N ASP A 105 0.76 -9.85 -6.66
CA ASP A 105 1.62 -11.01 -6.39
C ASP A 105 2.26 -10.99 -4.98
N VAL A 106 2.87 -12.12 -4.61
CA VAL A 106 3.54 -12.30 -3.30
C VAL A 106 4.74 -11.35 -3.11
N ALA A 107 5.45 -10.99 -4.17
CA ALA A 107 6.61 -10.11 -4.08
C ALA A 107 6.18 -8.68 -3.74
N LEU A 108 5.19 -8.13 -4.44
CA LEU A 108 4.61 -6.81 -4.15
C LEU A 108 3.94 -6.79 -2.77
N ALA A 109 3.22 -7.84 -2.39
CA ALA A 109 2.67 -7.98 -1.04
C ALA A 109 3.76 -7.94 0.05
N THR A 110 4.91 -8.57 -0.21
CA THR A 110 6.07 -8.57 0.70
C THR A 110 6.72 -7.18 0.77
N ILE A 111 6.86 -6.48 -0.35
CA ILE A 111 7.36 -5.10 -0.40
C ILE A 111 6.45 -4.20 0.44
N ALA A 112 5.14 -4.25 0.22
CA ALA A 112 4.14 -3.49 0.95
C ALA A 112 4.18 -3.79 2.46
N LYS A 113 4.28 -5.07 2.85
CA LYS A 113 4.38 -5.50 4.25
C LYS A 113 5.64 -4.98 4.95
N ASN A 114 6.76 -4.93 4.24
CA ASN A 114 8.04 -4.50 4.78
C ASN A 114 8.11 -2.97 4.88
N SER A 115 7.75 -2.27 3.80
CA SER A 115 7.70 -0.81 3.76
C SER A 115 6.70 -0.35 2.70
N ILE A 116 5.52 0.06 3.16
CA ILE A 116 4.45 0.56 2.28
C ILE A 116 4.87 1.80 1.49
N GLY A 117 5.75 2.64 2.05
CA GLY A 117 6.31 3.80 1.37
C GLY A 117 7.05 3.46 0.07
N ARG A 118 7.66 2.26 -0.03
CA ARG A 118 8.32 1.79 -1.27
C ARG A 118 7.36 1.46 -2.40
N VAL A 119 6.08 1.22 -2.09
CA VAL A 119 5.06 1.00 -3.13
C VAL A 119 4.83 2.27 -3.95
N TRP A 120 5.08 3.43 -3.35
CA TRP A 120 4.91 4.74 -3.98
C TRP A 120 6.14 5.20 -4.76
N ASP A 121 7.19 4.39 -4.83
CA ASP A 121 8.38 4.71 -5.62
C ASP A 121 8.06 4.57 -7.13
N ASP A 122 8.01 5.73 -7.82
CA ASP A 122 7.76 5.82 -9.27
C ASP A 122 9.04 5.80 -10.12
N SER A 123 10.20 5.43 -9.54
CA SER A 123 11.43 5.25 -10.32
C SER A 123 11.42 3.91 -11.11
N PRO A 124 11.71 3.92 -12.43
CA PRO A 124 11.81 2.70 -13.23
C PRO A 124 12.83 1.68 -12.69
N GLU A 125 13.91 2.17 -12.08
CA GLU A 125 14.97 1.36 -11.47
C GLU A 125 14.45 0.51 -10.31
N ALA A 126 13.52 1.06 -9.51
CA ALA A 126 12.94 0.36 -8.36
C ALA A 126 12.09 -0.87 -8.76
N GLY A 127 11.61 -0.94 -10.00
CA GLY A 127 10.72 -2.02 -10.45
C GLY A 127 11.37 -3.09 -11.34
N GLY A 128 12.66 -3.00 -11.64
CA GLY A 128 13.45 -4.12 -12.21
C GLY A 128 13.10 -4.58 -13.64
N LYS A 129 12.21 -3.87 -14.35
CA LYS A 129 11.85 -4.11 -15.77
C LYS A 129 11.46 -2.81 -16.50
N GLY A 130 12.03 -1.68 -16.13
CA GLY A 130 11.70 -0.36 -16.69
C GLY A 130 10.32 0.19 -16.31
N VAL A 131 9.58 -0.52 -15.45
CA VAL A 131 8.29 -0.09 -14.89
C VAL A 131 8.43 -0.02 -13.39
N SER A 132 8.15 1.13 -12.79
CA SER A 132 8.27 1.38 -11.35
C SER A 132 7.34 0.50 -10.51
N ILE A 133 7.62 0.38 -9.20
CA ILE A 133 6.75 -0.37 -8.28
C ILE A 133 5.36 0.28 -8.26
N TYR A 134 5.33 1.62 -8.20
CA TYR A 134 4.09 2.37 -8.21
C TYR A 134 3.23 2.07 -9.43
N ARG A 135 3.79 2.04 -10.64
CA ARG A 135 3.03 1.74 -11.87
C ARG A 135 2.59 0.29 -12.00
N LYS A 136 3.23 -0.64 -11.30
CA LYS A 136 2.75 -2.03 -11.19
C LYS A 136 1.53 -2.15 -10.29
N VAL A 137 1.47 -1.35 -9.23
CA VAL A 137 0.34 -1.35 -8.28
C VAL A 137 -0.80 -0.47 -8.77
N PHE A 138 -0.48 0.67 -9.37
CA PHE A 138 -1.42 1.64 -9.94
C PHE A 138 -1.13 1.83 -11.45
N PRO A 139 -1.49 0.85 -12.30
CA PRO A 139 -1.41 1.02 -13.75
C PRO A 139 -2.38 2.12 -14.21
N GLN A 140 -2.07 2.81 -15.30
CA GLN A 140 -2.95 3.87 -15.85
C GLN A 140 -4.36 3.35 -16.20
N SER A 141 -4.45 2.08 -16.59
CA SER A 141 -5.69 1.37 -16.89
C SER A 141 -6.44 0.86 -15.64
N LEU A 142 -6.01 1.22 -14.43
CA LEU A 142 -6.65 0.76 -13.21
C LEU A 142 -8.11 1.21 -13.15
N ASP A 143 -9.00 0.25 -12.96
CA ASP A 143 -10.42 0.48 -12.79
C ASP A 143 -10.73 0.85 -11.32
N SER A 144 -11.52 1.90 -11.11
CA SER A 144 -11.87 2.38 -9.77
C SER A 144 -12.74 1.38 -9.00
N GLN A 145 -13.62 0.65 -9.67
CA GLN A 145 -14.45 -0.39 -9.07
C GLN A 145 -13.59 -1.59 -8.62
N TYR A 146 -12.61 -1.99 -9.44
CA TYR A 146 -11.60 -2.97 -9.07
C TYR A 146 -10.79 -2.56 -7.84
N LEU A 147 -10.28 -1.33 -7.81
CA LEU A 147 -9.56 -0.80 -6.63
C LEU A 147 -10.44 -0.92 -5.38
N TRP A 148 -11.66 -0.41 -5.43
CA TRP A 148 -12.57 -0.40 -4.30
C TRP A 148 -12.89 -1.81 -3.81
N ASN A 149 -13.31 -2.70 -4.70
CA ASN A 149 -13.67 -4.06 -4.33
C ASN A 149 -12.48 -4.86 -3.79
N THR A 150 -11.28 -4.60 -4.31
CA THR A 150 -10.05 -5.22 -3.80
C THR A 150 -9.77 -4.78 -2.37
N VAL A 151 -9.99 -3.50 -2.03
CA VAL A 151 -9.89 -3.02 -0.64
C VAL A 151 -10.91 -3.70 0.26
N GLN A 152 -12.17 -3.77 -0.18
CA GLN A 152 -13.23 -4.41 0.61
C GLN A 152 -12.96 -5.91 0.82
N ALA A 153 -12.48 -6.61 -0.21
CA ALA A 153 -12.05 -7.99 -0.11
C ALA A 153 -10.88 -8.16 0.87
N LEU A 154 -9.86 -7.29 0.82
CA LEU A 154 -8.74 -7.35 1.76
C LEU A 154 -9.20 -7.14 3.20
N ARG A 155 -10.11 -6.18 3.45
CA ARG A 155 -10.69 -5.95 4.78
C ARG A 155 -11.41 -7.20 5.31
N ALA A 156 -12.17 -7.87 4.45
CA ALA A 156 -12.85 -9.12 4.80
C ALA A 156 -11.86 -10.25 5.11
N VAL A 157 -10.78 -10.38 4.32
CA VAL A 157 -9.68 -11.31 4.58
C VAL A 157 -9.03 -11.02 5.94
N ASP A 158 -8.72 -9.75 6.24
CA ASP A 158 -8.10 -9.36 7.51
C ASP A 158 -9.01 -9.65 8.72
N GLN A 159 -10.31 -9.37 8.60
CA GLN A 159 -11.30 -9.73 9.64
C GLN A 159 -11.37 -11.24 9.84
N HIS A 160 -11.43 -12.01 8.75
CA HIS A 160 -11.49 -13.46 8.84
C HIS A 160 -10.22 -14.06 9.43
N LEU A 161 -9.04 -13.51 9.09
CA LEU A 161 -7.76 -13.89 9.71
C LEU A 161 -7.76 -13.68 11.22
N GLN A 162 -8.38 -12.61 11.72
CA GLN A 162 -8.56 -12.42 13.17
C GLN A 162 -9.50 -13.45 13.78
N ALA A 163 -10.59 -13.81 13.08
CA ALA A 163 -11.56 -14.79 13.55
C ALA A 163 -11.00 -16.22 13.64
N VAL A 164 -10.17 -16.64 12.68
CA VAL A 164 -9.57 -17.99 12.65
C VAL A 164 -8.23 -18.09 13.40
N LYS A 165 -7.75 -16.96 13.95
CA LYS A 165 -6.49 -16.90 14.68
C LYS A 165 -6.56 -17.76 15.94
N THR A 166 -5.62 -18.69 16.06
CA THR A 166 -5.39 -19.46 17.28
C THR A 166 -4.03 -19.10 17.88
N LYS A 167 -3.73 -19.59 19.09
CA LYS A 167 -2.38 -19.47 19.67
C LYS A 167 -1.30 -20.02 18.74
N VAL A 168 -1.58 -21.16 18.10
CA VAL A 168 -0.65 -21.85 17.19
C VAL A 168 -0.49 -21.09 15.87
N THR A 169 -1.56 -20.56 15.30
CA THR A 169 -1.55 -19.89 13.97
C THR A 169 -1.33 -18.38 14.05
N SER A 170 -1.20 -17.81 15.25
CA SER A 170 -1.02 -16.38 15.52
C SER A 170 0.10 -15.75 14.68
N GLY A 171 1.24 -16.42 14.56
CA GLY A 171 2.37 -15.94 13.77
C GLY A 171 2.01 -15.75 12.29
N VAL A 172 1.24 -16.67 11.72
CA VAL A 172 0.76 -16.58 10.33
C VAL A 172 -0.34 -15.52 10.21
N CYS A 173 -1.36 -15.54 11.06
CA CYS A 173 -2.47 -14.59 10.97
C CYS A 173 -2.07 -13.12 11.21
N VAL A 174 -1.01 -12.86 11.98
CA VAL A 174 -0.57 -11.49 12.30
C VAL A 174 0.57 -11.04 11.40
N HIS A 175 1.60 -11.87 11.22
CA HIS A 175 2.80 -11.47 10.46
C HIS A 175 2.72 -11.90 8.99
N GLY A 176 2.10 -13.05 8.71
CA GLY A 176 1.90 -13.57 7.37
C GLY A 176 0.62 -13.10 6.68
N ASN A 177 -0.14 -12.18 7.28
CA ASN A 177 -1.44 -11.75 6.75
C ASN A 177 -1.40 -11.27 5.28
N ARG A 178 -0.38 -10.52 4.88
CA ARG A 178 -0.22 -10.06 3.49
C ARG A 178 0.20 -11.19 2.54
N PHE A 179 0.99 -12.16 3.02
CA PHE A 179 1.30 -13.37 2.25
C PHE A 179 0.04 -14.21 2.04
N VAL A 180 -0.74 -14.45 3.09
CA VAL A 180 -2.00 -15.20 3.01
C VAL A 180 -2.99 -14.48 2.10
N ALA A 181 -3.14 -13.16 2.21
CA ALA A 181 -3.97 -12.38 1.31
C ALA A 181 -3.53 -12.52 -0.15
N ALA A 182 -2.22 -12.46 -0.43
CA ALA A 182 -1.72 -12.64 -1.80
C ALA A 182 -2.00 -14.04 -2.37
N GLN A 183 -1.86 -15.08 -1.54
CA GLN A 183 -2.23 -16.44 -1.95
C GLN A 183 -3.73 -16.59 -2.18
N PHE A 184 -4.54 -15.95 -1.34
CA PHE A 184 -6.00 -15.93 -1.46
C PHE A 184 -6.45 -15.24 -2.75
N PHE A 185 -5.93 -14.03 -3.04
CA PHE A 185 -6.25 -13.32 -4.28
C PHE A 185 -5.81 -14.08 -5.54
N LYS A 186 -4.74 -14.88 -5.43
CA LYS A 186 -4.26 -15.74 -6.52
C LYS A 186 -5.17 -16.94 -6.77
N SER A 187 -5.87 -17.46 -5.76
CA SER A 187 -6.76 -18.62 -5.90
C SER A 187 -8.21 -18.25 -6.21
N MET A 188 -8.68 -17.07 -5.79
CA MET A 188 -10.05 -16.63 -6.07
C MET A 188 -10.26 -16.17 -7.52
N ASP A 189 -11.50 -16.24 -7.98
CA ASP A 189 -11.93 -15.58 -9.20
C ASP A 189 -11.97 -14.05 -9.00
N ARG A 190 -10.99 -13.36 -9.60
CA ARG A 190 -10.84 -11.90 -9.53
C ARG A 190 -11.78 -11.16 -10.47
N SER A 191 -12.48 -11.82 -11.40
CA SER A 191 -13.40 -11.14 -12.34
C SER A 191 -14.50 -10.37 -11.60
N ARG A 192 -14.95 -10.90 -10.45
CA ARG A 192 -15.95 -10.26 -9.59
C ARG A 192 -15.50 -8.94 -9.00
N LEU A 193 -14.19 -8.72 -8.86
CA LEU A 193 -13.67 -7.46 -8.35
C LEU A 193 -13.97 -6.29 -9.31
N PHE A 194 -14.24 -6.55 -10.59
CA PHE A 194 -14.67 -5.51 -11.54
C PHE A 194 -16.19 -5.24 -11.48
N SER A 195 -16.96 -6.03 -10.72
CA SER A 195 -18.42 -5.89 -10.66
C SER A 195 -18.86 -4.68 -9.84
N THR A 196 -19.85 -3.94 -10.36
CA THR A 196 -20.52 -2.85 -9.63
C THR A 196 -21.38 -3.36 -8.47
N ASN A 197 -21.83 -4.62 -8.54
CA ASN A 197 -22.67 -5.28 -7.53
C ASN A 197 -21.88 -6.22 -6.61
N PHE A 198 -20.55 -6.04 -6.52
CA PHE A 198 -19.71 -6.84 -5.64
C PHE A 198 -20.20 -6.78 -4.19
N SER A 199 -20.32 -7.95 -3.56
CA SER A 199 -20.61 -8.07 -2.13
C SER A 199 -19.49 -8.83 -1.40
N VAL A 200 -19.14 -8.35 -0.21
CA VAL A 200 -18.17 -9.03 0.67
C VAL A 200 -18.64 -10.44 1.05
N SER A 201 -19.94 -10.69 1.10
CA SER A 201 -20.50 -12.01 1.38
C SER A 201 -20.15 -13.07 0.32
N GLU A 202 -19.76 -12.64 -0.87
CA GLU A 202 -19.38 -13.51 -1.97
C GLU A 202 -17.88 -13.86 -1.98
N VAL A 203 -17.10 -13.24 -1.10
CA VAL A 203 -15.68 -13.53 -0.96
C VAL A 203 -15.54 -14.94 -0.36
N PRO A 204 -14.81 -15.88 -0.98
CA PRO A 204 -14.71 -17.27 -0.52
C PRO A 204 -13.81 -17.44 0.72
N LEU A 205 -14.14 -16.75 1.82
CA LEU A 205 -13.33 -16.67 3.03
C LEU A 205 -13.10 -18.04 3.70
N ALA A 206 -13.97 -19.03 3.44
CA ALA A 206 -13.86 -20.38 3.99
C ALA A 206 -12.51 -21.06 3.67
N GLU A 207 -11.87 -20.70 2.55
CA GLU A 207 -10.57 -21.27 2.15
C GLU A 207 -9.40 -20.75 3.00
N ILE A 208 -9.56 -19.59 3.66
CA ILE A 208 -8.48 -18.90 4.37
C ILE A 208 -7.99 -19.74 5.54
N LYS A 209 -8.88 -20.42 6.29
CA LYS A 209 -8.46 -21.26 7.42
C LYS A 209 -7.54 -22.38 6.95
N SER A 210 -7.92 -23.09 5.89
CA SER A 210 -7.11 -24.17 5.30
C SER A 210 -5.75 -23.65 4.81
N LEU A 211 -5.73 -22.45 4.21
CA LEU A 211 -4.51 -21.78 3.78
C LEU A 211 -3.59 -21.40 4.95
N VAL A 212 -4.14 -20.87 6.04
CA VAL A 212 -3.39 -20.56 7.26
C VAL A 212 -2.78 -21.83 7.86
N ASP A 213 -3.55 -22.91 7.94
CA ASP A 213 -3.10 -24.20 8.47
C ASP A 213 -1.96 -24.79 7.62
N ASP A 214 -2.06 -24.69 6.29
CA ASP A 214 -1.01 -25.12 5.35
C ASP A 214 0.27 -24.30 5.49
N VAL A 215 0.16 -22.98 5.54
CA VAL A 215 1.32 -22.09 5.75
C VAL A 215 1.96 -22.39 7.10
N GLN A 216 1.16 -22.60 8.14
CA GLN A 216 1.67 -22.96 9.47
C GLN A 216 2.43 -24.30 9.46
N LYS A 217 1.99 -25.27 8.65
CA LYS A 217 2.68 -26.55 8.47
C LYS A 217 4.02 -26.37 7.74
N VAL A 218 4.07 -25.54 6.70
CA VAL A 218 5.33 -25.18 6.01
C VAL A 218 6.31 -24.51 6.98
N LEU A 219 5.85 -23.54 7.79
CA LEU A 219 6.72 -22.87 8.76
C LEU A 219 7.30 -23.85 9.79
N LYS A 220 6.49 -24.77 10.33
CA LYS A 220 6.95 -25.78 11.30
C LYS A 220 7.93 -26.78 10.69
N THR A 221 7.82 -27.07 9.41
CA THR A 221 8.65 -28.08 8.75
C THR A 221 9.98 -27.48 8.32
N ASN A 222 9.95 -26.30 7.69
CA ASN A 222 11.07 -25.73 6.96
C ASN A 222 11.73 -24.52 7.66
N PHE A 223 11.04 -23.88 8.62
CA PHE A 223 11.47 -22.61 9.22
C PHE A 223 11.46 -22.62 10.76
N LYS A 224 11.83 -23.75 11.37
CA LYS A 224 11.70 -24.03 12.83
C LYS A 224 12.31 -22.96 13.74
N THR A 225 13.40 -22.33 13.33
CA THR A 225 14.13 -21.33 14.13
C THR A 225 13.80 -19.89 13.75
N SER A 226 12.97 -19.69 12.71
CA SER A 226 12.69 -18.36 12.17
C SER A 226 11.50 -17.71 12.84
N TYR A 227 11.65 -16.45 13.25
CA TYR A 227 10.54 -15.65 13.74
C TYR A 227 9.65 -15.17 12.57
N PRO A 228 8.32 -15.44 12.58
CA PRO A 228 7.43 -15.09 11.48
C PRO A 228 7.47 -13.61 11.07
N GLY A 229 7.63 -12.69 12.03
CA GLY A 229 7.67 -11.25 11.78
C GLY A 229 8.83 -10.80 10.89
N ALA A 230 10.01 -11.42 11.03
CA ALA A 230 11.15 -11.15 10.16
C ALA A 230 10.97 -11.87 8.82
N LEU A 231 10.57 -13.14 8.88
CA LEU A 231 10.44 -14.01 7.73
C LEU A 231 9.48 -13.48 6.66
N PHE A 232 8.29 -12.99 7.03
CA PHE A 232 7.31 -12.44 6.07
C PHE A 232 7.64 -11.03 5.54
N LYS A 233 8.79 -10.46 5.93
CA LYS A 233 9.33 -9.21 5.35
C LYS A 233 10.46 -9.45 4.33
N HIS A 234 10.91 -10.70 4.19
CA HIS A 234 12.01 -11.08 3.31
C HIS A 234 11.48 -11.78 2.05
N GLN A 235 11.69 -11.16 0.89
CA GLN A 235 11.16 -11.64 -0.39
C GLN A 235 11.61 -13.06 -0.74
N ALA A 236 12.90 -13.38 -0.60
CA ALA A 236 13.42 -14.72 -0.87
C ALA A 236 12.78 -15.78 0.03
N LYS A 237 12.49 -15.45 1.30
CA LYS A 237 11.81 -16.37 2.23
C LYS A 237 10.34 -16.53 1.89
N CYS A 238 9.64 -15.46 1.52
CA CYS A 238 8.27 -15.55 1.02
C CYS A 238 8.18 -16.40 -0.26
N GLN A 239 9.14 -16.29 -1.17
CA GLN A 239 9.21 -17.13 -2.38
C GLN A 239 9.42 -18.60 -2.03
N GLU A 240 10.37 -18.90 -1.14
CA GLU A 240 10.61 -20.27 -0.64
C GLU A 240 9.33 -20.87 0.00
N ILE A 241 8.58 -20.07 0.77
CA ILE A 241 7.30 -20.50 1.36
C ILE A 241 6.24 -20.74 0.28
N ASP A 242 6.13 -19.88 -0.74
CA ASP A 242 5.20 -20.06 -1.88
C ASP A 242 5.49 -21.37 -2.63
N GLU A 243 6.75 -21.70 -2.86
CA GLU A 243 7.16 -22.95 -3.50
C GLU A 243 6.79 -24.18 -2.66
N ARG A 244 7.17 -24.19 -1.37
CA ARG A 244 6.82 -25.29 -0.45
C ARG A 244 5.32 -25.45 -0.27
N LEU A 245 4.58 -24.34 -0.25
CA LEU A 245 3.12 -24.37 -0.16
C LEU A 245 2.48 -25.01 -1.40
N LYS A 246 2.99 -24.72 -2.61
CA LYS A 246 2.55 -25.38 -3.85
C LYS A 246 2.85 -26.88 -3.82
N GLU A 247 4.03 -27.29 -3.37
CA GLU A 247 4.39 -28.70 -3.20
C GLU A 247 3.42 -29.41 -2.26
N LEU A 248 3.17 -28.83 -1.09
CA LEU A 248 2.24 -29.38 -0.10
C LEU A 248 0.82 -29.54 -0.65
N ARG A 249 0.32 -28.55 -1.40
CA ARG A 249 -1.05 -28.54 -1.92
C ARG A 249 -1.27 -29.44 -3.13
N LYS A 250 -0.23 -29.77 -3.89
CA LYS A 250 -0.30 -30.77 -4.99
C LYS A 250 -0.44 -32.21 -4.49
N GLN A 251 -0.11 -32.46 -3.23
CA GLN A 251 -0.18 -33.80 -2.60
C GLN A 251 -1.53 -34.07 -1.93
N LYS A 252 -2.45 -33.10 -1.94
CA LYS A 252 -3.83 -33.22 -1.46
C LYS A 252 -4.76 -33.49 -2.63
#